data_AF-A0A2S0XPF1-F1
#
_entry.id   AF-A0A2S0XPF1-F1
#
_cell.length_a   1.000
_cell.length_b   1.000
_cell.length_c   1.000
_cell.angle_alpha   90.00
_cell.angle_beta   90.00
_cell.angle_gamma   90.00
#
_symmetry.space_group_name_H-M   'P 1'
#
loop_
_entity.id
_entity.type
_entity.pdbx_description
1 polymer ?
#
loop_
_entity_poly.entity_id
_entity_poly.type
_entity_poly.pdbx_seq_one_letter_code
_entity_poly.pdbx_strand_id
1 'polypeptide(L)'
;MRIGRGEEKPAPGEPTVWFASTESFARLLSASNRELLRIIHEQKPGSLDELARITGRATPNVSRTLKKMESFGLVRMEKGQGLKLVPKVIHDRVELVLPLIEPRKSKGTRK
;
A
#
# COMPACT_ATOMS: atom_id res chain seq x y z
N MET A 1 1.03 14.46 -6.35
CA MET A 1 1.80 13.46 -5.58
C MET A 1 3.21 13.38 -6.17
N ARG A 2 4.23 14.02 -5.58
CA ARG A 2 5.62 14.00 -6.08
C ARG A 2 6.41 12.80 -5.53
N ILE A 3 6.30 12.54 -4.22
CA ILE A 3 6.98 11.43 -3.55
C ILE A 3 6.37 10.05 -3.90
N GLY A 4 5.04 9.95 -4.04
CA GLY A 4 4.37 8.73 -4.52
C GLY A 4 4.64 8.37 -6.00
N ARG A 5 5.35 9.22 -6.74
CA ARG A 5 5.83 8.96 -8.11
C ARG A 5 7.34 8.65 -8.19
N GLY A 6 8.04 8.61 -7.05
CA GLY A 6 9.47 8.31 -7.00
C GLY A 6 10.40 9.43 -7.48
N GLU A 7 9.88 10.66 -7.62
CA GLU A 7 10.65 11.82 -8.10
C GLU A 7 11.58 12.42 -7.01
N GLU A 8 11.39 12.04 -5.74
CA GLU A 8 12.18 12.48 -4.59
C GLU A 8 12.46 11.29 -3.66
N LYS A 9 13.74 11.11 -3.26
CA LYS A 9 14.13 10.16 -2.21
C LYS A 9 13.88 10.82 -0.85
N PRO A 10 13.03 10.26 0.03
CA PRO A 10 12.81 10.82 1.36
C PRO A 10 14.11 10.80 2.17
N ALA A 11 14.33 11.83 2.97
CA ALA A 11 15.42 11.82 3.95
C ALA A 11 15.15 10.75 5.04
N PRO A 12 16.19 10.33 5.80
CA PRO A 12 15.99 9.43 6.93
C PRO A 12 14.98 10.01 7.93
N GLY A 13 13.86 9.30 8.13
CA GLY A 13 12.78 9.71 9.04
C GLY A 13 11.61 10.46 8.38
N GLU A 14 11.66 10.72 7.07
CA GLU A 14 10.52 11.30 6.33
C GLU A 14 9.54 10.23 5.85
N PRO A 15 8.22 10.50 5.89
CA PRO A 15 7.23 9.58 5.36
C PRO A 15 7.39 9.42 3.83
N THR A 16 7.71 8.20 3.42
CA THR A 16 7.92 7.81 2.01
C THR A 16 6.66 7.90 1.15
N VAL A 17 5.48 7.93 1.78
CA VAL A 17 4.19 7.88 1.08
C VAL A 17 3.17 8.76 1.79
N TRP A 18 2.47 9.57 1.00
CA TRP A 18 1.36 10.40 1.48
C TRP A 18 0.03 9.85 0.98
N PHE A 19 -0.90 9.60 1.90
CA PHE A 19 -2.27 9.20 1.58
C PHE A 19 -3.15 10.43 1.37
N ALA A 20 -4.13 10.32 0.47
CA ALA A 20 -5.10 11.39 0.25
C ALA A 20 -6.00 11.66 1.48
N SER A 21 -6.22 10.65 2.33
CA SER A 21 -6.96 10.77 3.57
C SER A 21 -6.69 9.60 4.53
N THR A 22 -7.03 9.77 5.81
CA THR A 22 -6.99 8.74 6.85
C THR A 22 -7.91 7.56 6.55
N GLU A 23 -9.09 7.80 5.97
CA GLU A 23 -10.05 6.77 5.60
C GLU A 23 -9.50 5.90 4.46
N SER A 24 -8.79 6.53 3.52
CA SER A 24 -8.13 5.82 2.42
C SER A 24 -7.01 4.90 2.91
N PHE A 25 -6.26 5.33 3.93
CA PHE A 25 -5.27 4.52 4.63
C PHE A 25 -5.93 3.36 5.39
N ALA A 26 -6.94 3.65 6.23
CA ALA A 26 -7.63 2.64 7.02
C ALA A 26 -8.29 1.56 6.15
N ARG A 27 -8.86 1.94 5.00
CA ARG A 27 -9.42 0.99 4.03
C ARG A 27 -8.33 0.11 3.41
N LEU A 28 -7.18 0.69 3.08
CA LEU A 28 -6.07 -0.05 2.48
C LEU A 28 -5.52 -1.12 3.45
N LEU A 29 -5.35 -0.76 4.73
CA LEU A 29 -4.83 -1.66 5.77
C LEU A 29 -5.94 -2.27 6.65
N SER A 30 -7.16 -2.38 6.12
CA SER A 30 -8.25 -3.10 6.76
C SER A 30 -7.82 -4.52 7.13
N ALA A 31 -8.47 -5.13 8.14
CA ALA A 31 -8.15 -6.49 8.58
C ALA A 31 -8.15 -7.49 7.41
N SER A 32 -9.15 -7.38 6.53
CA SER A 32 -9.27 -8.17 5.30
C SER A 32 -8.05 -8.01 4.38
N ASN A 33 -7.53 -6.80 4.21
CA ASN A 33 -6.38 -6.56 3.35
C ASN A 33 -5.03 -6.94 4.00
N ARG A 34 -4.92 -6.81 5.32
CA ARG A 34 -3.75 -7.34 6.05
C ARG A 34 -3.69 -8.87 5.99
N GLU A 35 -4.85 -9.52 6.06
CA GLU A 35 -4.94 -10.97 5.84
C GLU A 35 -4.52 -11.38 4.42
N LEU A 36 -4.90 -10.59 3.41
CA LEU A 36 -4.44 -10.79 2.04
C LEU A 36 -2.90 -10.74 1.94
N LEU A 37 -2.28 -9.74 2.57
CA LEU A 37 -0.81 -9.61 2.61
C LEU A 37 -0.15 -10.79 3.32
N ARG A 38 -0.73 -11.24 4.45
CA ARG A 38 -0.26 -12.41 5.20
C ARG A 38 -0.27 -13.68 4.33
N ILE A 39 -1.37 -13.94 3.63
CA ILE A 39 -1.51 -15.09 2.72
C ILE A 39 -0.46 -15.03 1.59
N ILE A 40 -0.24 -13.85 1.00
CA ILE A 40 0.78 -13.69 -0.05
C ILE A 40 2.17 -14.02 0.48
N HIS A 41 2.50 -13.55 1.69
CA HIS A 41 3.79 -13.78 2.31
C HIS A 41 4.02 -15.26 2.66
N GLU A 42 3.05 -15.90 3.30
CA GLU A 42 3.16 -17.29 3.77
C GLU A 42 3.04 -18.32 2.65
N GLN A 43 2.01 -18.18 1.80
CA GLN A 43 1.65 -19.22 0.82
C GLN A 43 2.29 -18.98 -0.55
N LYS A 44 2.82 -17.78 -0.82
CA LYS A 44 3.55 -17.42 -2.04
C LYS A 44 2.83 -17.88 -3.33
N PRO A 45 1.56 -17.48 -3.53
CA PRO A 45 0.75 -17.93 -4.67
C PRO A 45 1.45 -17.64 -6.00
N GLY A 46 1.37 -18.57 -6.95
CA GLY A 46 1.96 -18.49 -8.27
C GLY A 46 1.13 -17.68 -9.29
N SER A 47 -0.03 -17.15 -8.89
CA SER A 47 -0.82 -16.24 -9.72
C SER A 47 -1.89 -15.46 -8.93
N LEU A 48 -2.43 -14.40 -9.55
CA LEU A 48 -3.61 -13.71 -9.05
C LEU A 48 -4.84 -14.59 -8.91
N ASP A 49 -5.07 -15.52 -9.86
CA ASP A 49 -6.23 -16.43 -9.82
C ASP A 49 -6.11 -17.44 -8.68
N GLU A 50 -4.90 -17.95 -8.43
CA GLU A 50 -4.65 -18.80 -7.28
C GLU A 50 -4.87 -18.06 -5.97
N LEU A 51 -4.37 -16.83 -5.85
CA LEU A 51 -4.61 -16.00 -4.67
C LEU A 51 -6.11 -15.70 -4.47
N ALA A 52 -6.83 -15.41 -5.55
CA ALA A 52 -8.28 -15.21 -5.54
C ALA A 52 -9.00 -16.45 -5.00
N ARG A 53 -8.61 -17.65 -5.46
CA ARG A 53 -9.13 -18.93 -4.97
C ARG A 53 -8.83 -19.17 -3.49
N ILE A 54 -7.58 -18.97 -3.05
CA ILE A 54 -7.18 -19.15 -1.64
C ILE A 54 -7.96 -18.21 -0.72
N THR A 55 -8.16 -16.97 -1.16
CA THR A 55 -8.82 -15.93 -0.36
C THR A 55 -10.34 -15.93 -0.47
N GLY A 56 -10.93 -16.73 -1.37
CA GLY A 56 -12.36 -16.72 -1.67
C GLY A 56 -12.85 -15.40 -2.29
N ARG A 57 -11.97 -14.62 -2.92
CA ARG A 57 -12.29 -13.31 -3.51
C ARG A 57 -12.32 -13.38 -5.02
N ALA A 58 -13.12 -12.52 -5.65
CA ALA A 58 -13.09 -12.36 -7.10
C ALA A 58 -11.73 -11.79 -7.57
N THR A 59 -11.12 -12.37 -8.61
CA THR A 59 -9.84 -11.92 -9.19
C THR A 59 -9.79 -10.40 -9.48
N PRO A 60 -10.81 -9.76 -10.06
CA PRO A 60 -10.78 -8.32 -10.29
C PRO A 60 -10.66 -7.50 -8.99
N ASN A 61 -11.24 -7.97 -7.88
CA ASN A 61 -11.14 -7.30 -6.59
C ASN A 61 -9.72 -7.42 -6.02
N VAL A 62 -9.14 -8.62 -6.08
CA VAL A 62 -7.76 -8.87 -5.66
C VAL A 62 -6.79 -8.01 -6.47
N SER A 63 -6.93 -8.00 -7.80
CA SER A 63 -6.09 -7.22 -8.70
C SER A 63 -6.13 -5.72 -8.38
N ARG A 64 -7.33 -5.13 -8.19
CA ARG A 64 -7.46 -3.71 -7.84
C ARG A 64 -6.82 -3.38 -6.50
N THR A 65 -7.00 -4.22 -5.48
CA THR A 65 -6.37 -4.04 -4.18
C THR A 65 -4.84 -4.10 -4.29
N LEU A 66 -4.30 -5.08 -5.01
CA LEU A 66 -2.86 -5.25 -5.17
C LEU A 66 -2.22 -4.11 -5.97
N LYS A 67 -2.86 -3.62 -7.04
CA LYS A 67 -2.40 -2.41 -7.75
C LYS A 67 -2.30 -1.20 -6.83
N LYS A 68 -3.28 -1.04 -5.93
CA LYS A 68 -3.24 0.05 -4.94
C LYS A 68 -2.09 -0.15 -3.95
N MET A 69 -1.92 -1.35 -3.41
CA MET A 69 -0.80 -1.69 -2.52
C MET A 69 0.57 -1.53 -3.19
N GLU A 70 0.67 -1.83 -4.48
CA GLU A 70 1.87 -1.64 -5.30
C GLU A 70 2.23 -0.18 -5.46
N SER A 71 1.24 0.70 -5.71
CA SER A 71 1.48 2.15 -5.78
C SER A 71 2.02 2.76 -4.47
N PHE A 72 1.84 2.05 -3.35
CA PHE A 72 2.36 2.43 -2.04
C PHE A 72 3.59 1.60 -1.62
N GLY A 73 4.13 0.77 -2.52
CA GLY A 73 5.34 -0.02 -2.29
C GLY A 73 5.17 -1.21 -1.33
N LEU A 74 3.96 -1.53 -0.89
CA LEU A 74 3.72 -2.67 0.02
C LEU A 74 3.89 -4.01 -0.70
N VAL A 75 3.56 -4.03 -1.98
CA VAL A 75 3.58 -5.22 -2.85
C VAL A 75 4.29 -4.87 -4.15
N ARG A 76 4.88 -5.87 -4.80
CA ARG A 76 5.33 -5.80 -6.20
C ARG A 76 4.65 -6.90 -6.99
N MET A 77 4.28 -6.59 -8.24
CA MET A 77 3.84 -7.59 -9.20
C MET A 77 5.02 -8.07 -10.05
N GLU A 78 5.26 -9.37 -10.07
CA GLU A 78 6.32 -10.00 -10.84
C GLU A 78 5.74 -10.91 -11.94
N LYS A 79 6.52 -11.15 -12.99
CA LYS A 79 6.16 -12.13 -14.00
C LYS A 79 6.35 -13.54 -13.42
N GLY A 80 5.28 -14.32 -13.40
CA GLY A 80 5.30 -15.75 -13.08
C GLY A 80 5.51 -16.61 -14.32
N GLN A 81 5.10 -17.87 -14.25
CA GLN A 81 5.11 -18.76 -15.41
C GLN A 81 4.14 -18.26 -16.49
N GLY A 82 4.65 -18.08 -17.72
CA GLY A 82 3.87 -17.59 -18.86
C GLY A 82 3.46 -16.12 -18.70
N LEU A 83 2.17 -15.83 -18.90
CA LEU A 83 1.59 -14.49 -18.79
C LEU A 83 1.05 -14.16 -17.38
N LYS A 84 1.25 -15.06 -16.40
CA LYS A 84 0.71 -14.90 -15.05
C LYS A 84 1.48 -13.84 -14.28
N LEU A 85 0.75 -13.05 -13.49
CA LEU A 85 1.35 -12.10 -12.54
C LEU A 85 1.31 -12.67 -11.12
N VAL A 86 2.44 -12.54 -10.43
CA VAL A 86 2.68 -13.05 -9.08
C VAL A 86 2.88 -11.88 -8.13
N PRO A 87 2.06 -11.73 -7.06
CA PRO A 87 2.30 -10.72 -6.05
C PRO A 87 3.38 -11.14 -5.06
N LYS A 88 4.23 -10.20 -4.66
CA LYS A 88 5.22 -10.34 -3.57
C LYS A 88 5.10 -9.20 -2.57
N VAL A 89 5.06 -9.49 -1.28
CA VAL A 89 5.13 -8.47 -0.22
C VAL A 89 6.57 -7.96 -0.13
N ILE A 90 6.73 -6.64 -0.18
CA ILE A 90 8.05 -5.98 -0.14
C ILE A 90 8.35 -5.40 1.24
N HIS A 91 7.31 -4.89 1.92
CA HIS A 91 7.43 -4.32 3.27
C HIS A 91 6.46 -5.04 4.21
N ASP A 92 6.94 -5.37 5.40
CA ASP A 92 6.17 -6.04 6.45
C ASP A 92 5.64 -5.07 7.53
N ARG A 93 6.09 -3.81 7.50
CA ARG A 93 5.73 -2.76 8.46
C ARG A 93 5.27 -1.48 7.77
N VAL A 94 4.30 -0.80 8.39
CA VAL A 94 3.85 0.54 8.02
C VAL A 94 3.73 1.38 9.27
N GLU A 95 4.23 2.62 9.22
CA GLU A 95 4.09 3.60 10.29
C GLU A 95 3.20 4.75 9.81
N LEU A 96 2.20 5.12 10.62
CA LEU A 96 1.32 6.25 10.36
C LEU A 96 1.71 7.40 11.31
N VAL A 97 2.23 8.47 10.73
CA VAL A 97 2.45 9.73 11.43
C VAL A 97 1.28 10.66 11.10
N LEU A 98 0.37 10.84 12.06
CA LEU A 98 -0.82 11.66 11.91
C LEU A 98 -0.91 12.68 13.06
N PRO A 99 -0.69 13.98 12.81
CA PRO A 99 -0.94 15.00 13.82
C PRO A 99 -2.43 15.08 14.12
N LEU A 100 -2.81 14.92 15.39
CA LEU A 100 -4.21 14.98 15.83
C LEU A 100 -4.70 16.42 16.07
N ILE A 101 -3.77 17.36 16.16
CA ILE A 101 -4.03 18.77 16.41
C ILE A 101 -3.28 19.55 15.33
N GLU A 102 -3.99 20.37 14.56
CA GLU A 102 -3.32 21.29 13.65
C GLU A 102 -2.50 22.29 14.47
N PRO A 103 -1.21 22.50 14.17
CA PRO A 103 -0.49 23.61 14.75
C PRO A 103 -1.24 24.89 14.37
N ARG A 104 -1.71 25.63 15.38
CA ARG A 104 -2.40 26.91 15.21
C ARG A 104 -1.58 27.75 14.23
N LYS A 105 -2.12 28.03 13.04
CA LYS A 105 -1.50 28.97 12.09
C LYS A 105 -1.23 30.27 12.85
N SER A 106 0.02 30.53 13.22
CA SER A 106 0.41 31.84 13.72
C SER A 106 0.08 32.81 12.60
N LYS A 107 -0.94 33.66 12.79
CA LYS A 107 -1.21 34.75 11.86
C LYS A 107 0.10 35.53 11.76
N GLY A 108 0.73 35.44 10.59
CA GLY A 108 1.93 36.20 10.28
C GLY A 108 1.66 37.66 10.58
N THR A 109 2.49 38.22 11.43
CA THR A 109 2.61 39.66 11.68
C THR A 109 2.75 40.35 10.34
N ARG A 110 1.76 41.15 9.94
CA ARG A 110 1.97 42.16 8.90
C ARG A 110 3.05 43.11 9.39
N LYS A 111 4.11 43.29 8.62
CA LYS A 111 5.00 44.44 8.73
C LYS A 111 5.02 45.11 7.36
#